data_AF-A0AAE9DT47-F1
#
_entry.id   AF-A0AAE9DT47-F1
#
_cell.length_a   1.000
_cell.length_b   1.000
_cell.length_c   1.000
_cell.angle_alpha   90.00
_cell.angle_beta   90.00
_cell.angle_gamma   90.00
#
_symmetry.space_group_name_H-M   'P 1'
#
loop_
_entity.id
_entity.type
_entity.pdbx_description
1 polymer ?
#
loop_
_entity_poly.entity_id
_entity_poly.type
_entity_poly.pdbx_seq_one_letter_code
_entity_poly.pdbx_strand_id
1 'polypeptide(L)'
;MAFLSQLQGGFAQLKQKAEAAAPSIAGSLNQLKEAPKLVESAFKSGLTKVKLDSLGKVLNVPSLGRSQSPIDIVPVITAFGEHLQNAHFEVAYESTGEFKAGNDGNSVWLLREGNSSELAISFLAEEQYHLDAVNFHWATEPMNGSEHTIGGVGYAGEMHLIHRNTRFATMADALKQPNGVIAIAVFLNESHDDNPVFSPFINLLPQIIYKGSECKLCSFDFQTFFPVAEKTKEFWMYEGSETTDPFRETVNWIVIRAALPISSHQLDKLREVRAGRYDEEFSDKVPMKPLRQIQAASSRTVLSSFRSVAGAPDLGFRQ
;
A
#
# COMPACT_ATOMS: atom_id res chain seq x y z
N MET A 1 4.25 -32.39 14.03
CA MET A 1 4.30 -33.62 13.21
C MET A 1 3.45 -33.52 11.93
N ALA A 2 2.17 -33.13 12.01
CA ALA A 2 1.31 -32.97 10.81
C ALA A 2 1.77 -31.90 9.80
N PHE A 3 2.39 -30.80 10.28
CA PHE A 3 2.95 -29.76 9.42
C PHE A 3 4.19 -30.23 8.62
N LEU A 4 5.01 -31.10 9.21
CA LEU A 4 6.19 -31.66 8.56
C LEU A 4 5.81 -32.65 7.45
N SER A 5 4.72 -33.42 7.61
CA SER A 5 4.25 -34.33 6.56
C SER A 5 3.59 -33.57 5.40
N GLN A 6 2.89 -32.47 5.67
CA GLN A 6 2.34 -31.60 4.62
C GLN A 6 3.43 -30.90 3.80
N LEU A 7 4.50 -30.41 4.44
CA LEU A 7 5.65 -29.84 3.75
C LEU A 7 6.36 -30.88 2.88
N GLN A 8 6.64 -32.07 3.42
CA GLN A 8 7.28 -33.16 2.66
C GLN A 8 6.43 -33.60 1.45
N GLY A 9 5.09 -33.64 1.60
CA GLY A 9 4.17 -33.93 0.50
C GLY A 9 4.19 -32.87 -0.60
N GLY A 10 4.24 -31.59 -0.22
CA GLY A 10 4.34 -30.47 -1.17
C GLY A 10 5.66 -30.46 -1.95
N PHE A 11 6.78 -30.76 -1.29
CA PHE A 11 8.09 -30.88 -1.94
C PHE A 11 8.15 -32.05 -2.93
N ALA A 12 7.51 -33.18 -2.63
CA ALA A 12 7.44 -34.31 -3.55
C ALA A 12 6.65 -33.98 -4.83
N GLN A 13 5.51 -33.28 -4.70
CA GLN A 13 4.72 -32.84 -5.86
C GLN A 13 5.44 -31.79 -6.72
N LEU A 14 6.17 -30.85 -6.09
CA LEU A 14 6.96 -29.84 -6.79
C LEU A 14 8.14 -30.47 -7.55
N LYS A 15 8.80 -31.47 -6.96
CA LYS A 15 9.89 -32.22 -7.60
C LYS A 15 9.39 -33.00 -8.83
N GLN A 16 8.24 -33.65 -8.72
CA GLN A 16 7.63 -34.40 -9.81
C GLN A 16 7.17 -33.49 -10.97
N LYS A 17 6.67 -32.28 -10.67
CA LYS A 17 6.34 -31.27 -11.69
C LYS A 17 7.59 -30.65 -12.34
N ALA A 18 8.68 -30.49 -11.59
CA ALA A 18 9.94 -29.95 -12.09
C ALA A 18 10.71 -30.95 -12.98
N GLU A 19 10.63 -32.25 -12.69
CA GLU A 19 11.25 -33.31 -13.52
C GLU A 19 10.54 -33.49 -14.87
N ALA A 20 9.27 -33.07 -14.98
CA ALA A 20 8.50 -33.09 -16.23
C ALA A 20 8.71 -31.86 -17.13
N ALA A 21 9.36 -30.80 -16.62
CA ALA A 21 9.63 -29.57 -17.37
C ALA A 21 11.05 -29.61 -17.97
N ALA A 22 11.14 -29.29 -19.26
CA ALA A 22 12.32 -29.41 -20.12
C ALA A 22 13.62 -28.74 -19.56
N PRO A 23 14.81 -29.06 -20.13
CA PRO A 23 16.13 -28.81 -19.52
C PRO A 23 16.54 -27.36 -19.22
N SER A 24 15.74 -26.35 -19.60
CA SER A 24 16.07 -24.94 -19.42
C SER A 24 15.94 -24.43 -17.98
N ILE A 25 15.47 -25.25 -17.04
CA ILE A 25 15.24 -24.88 -15.63
C ILE A 25 16.41 -25.32 -14.71
N ALA A 26 17.39 -26.07 -15.23
CA ALA A 26 18.48 -26.65 -14.44
C ALA A 26 19.34 -25.61 -13.69
N GLY A 27 19.48 -24.40 -14.23
CA GLY A 27 20.21 -23.29 -13.59
C GLY A 27 19.52 -22.74 -12.33
N SER A 28 18.19 -22.57 -12.38
CA SER A 28 17.39 -22.12 -11.24
C SER A 28 17.17 -23.23 -10.19
N LEU A 29 17.25 -24.50 -10.60
CA LEU A 29 17.15 -25.66 -9.71
C LEU A 29 18.33 -25.82 -8.75
N ASN A 30 19.53 -25.33 -9.09
CA ASN A 30 20.67 -25.39 -8.15
C ASN A 30 20.50 -24.43 -6.97
N GLN A 31 19.79 -23.30 -7.14
CA GLN A 31 19.43 -22.42 -6.02
C GLN A 31 18.37 -23.04 -5.10
N LEU A 32 17.47 -23.87 -5.66
CA LEU A 32 16.48 -24.64 -4.90
C LEU A 32 17.09 -25.84 -4.13
N LYS A 33 18.22 -26.40 -4.57
CA LYS A 33 18.95 -27.46 -3.84
C LYS A 33 19.64 -26.96 -2.57
N GLU A 34 19.99 -25.68 -2.53
CA GLU A 34 20.62 -25.01 -1.37
C GLU A 34 19.57 -24.51 -0.36
N ALA A 35 18.32 -24.29 -0.80
CA ALA A 35 17.22 -23.81 0.04
C ALA A 35 16.96 -24.67 1.30
N PRO A 36 17.02 -26.02 1.27
CA PRO A 36 16.88 -26.82 2.49
C PRO A 36 17.96 -26.53 3.53
N LYS A 37 19.22 -26.30 3.11
CA LYS A 37 20.34 -26.01 4.02
C LYS A 37 20.25 -24.60 4.61
N LEU A 38 19.79 -23.63 3.82
CA LEU A 38 19.51 -22.26 4.26
C LEU A 38 18.38 -22.22 5.29
N VAL A 39 17.31 -22.99 5.06
CA VAL A 39 16.19 -23.13 6.00
C VAL A 39 16.64 -23.83 7.28
N GLU A 40 17.42 -24.91 7.19
CA GLU A 40 17.91 -25.67 8.34
C GLU A 40 18.94 -24.88 9.19
N SER A 41 19.78 -24.06 8.55
CA SER A 41 20.69 -23.11 9.21
C SER A 41 19.93 -21.98 9.93
N ALA A 42 18.86 -21.47 9.31
CA ALA A 42 18.01 -20.43 9.92
C ALA A 42 17.26 -20.95 11.15
N PHE A 43 16.78 -22.20 11.14
CA PHE A 43 16.15 -22.83 12.29
C PHE A 43 17.12 -23.12 13.45
N LYS A 44 18.38 -23.47 13.15
CA LYS A 44 19.42 -23.69 14.18
C LYS A 44 19.91 -22.42 14.87
N SER A 45 19.73 -21.25 14.25
CA SER A 45 20.26 -19.96 14.75
C SER A 45 19.23 -19.09 15.49
N GLY A 46 18.02 -19.60 15.77
CA GLY A 46 16.97 -18.82 16.41
C GLY A 46 16.35 -17.81 15.44
N LEU A 47 15.16 -18.11 14.94
CA LEU A 47 14.46 -17.25 13.98
C LEU A 47 13.89 -16.02 14.69
N THR A 48 14.48 -14.86 14.45
CA THR A 48 13.84 -13.57 14.74
C THR A 48 12.88 -13.22 13.59
N LYS A 49 11.78 -12.52 13.92
CA LYS A 49 10.69 -12.14 12.99
C LYS A 49 11.19 -11.50 11.69
N VAL A 50 12.27 -10.71 11.78
CA VAL A 50 12.92 -10.01 10.65
C VAL A 50 13.54 -10.97 9.62
N LYS A 51 14.01 -12.17 10.01
CA LYS A 51 14.56 -13.16 9.06
C LYS A 51 13.47 -13.94 8.31
N LEU A 52 12.27 -14.09 8.90
CA LEU A 52 11.11 -14.69 8.23
C LEU A 52 10.58 -13.80 7.10
N ASP A 53 10.67 -12.48 7.25
CA ASP A 53 10.28 -11.52 6.22
C ASP A 53 11.13 -11.65 4.94
N SER A 54 12.44 -11.87 5.09
CA SER A 54 13.34 -12.13 3.95
C SER A 54 13.05 -13.47 3.26
N LEU A 55 12.58 -14.48 3.98
CA LEU A 55 12.18 -15.78 3.41
C LEU A 55 10.84 -15.70 2.66
N GLY A 56 9.91 -14.88 3.13
CA GLY A 56 8.65 -14.58 2.43
C GLY A 56 8.87 -13.91 1.07
N LYS A 57 9.87 -13.01 0.97
CA LYS A 57 10.28 -12.37 -0.29
C LYS A 57 10.78 -13.38 -1.34
N VAL A 58 11.44 -14.46 -0.92
CA VAL A 58 12.06 -15.45 -1.83
C VAL A 58 11.08 -16.52 -2.29
N LEU A 59 10.12 -16.92 -1.45
CA LEU A 59 9.35 -18.13 -1.70
C LEU A 59 7.98 -17.90 -2.34
N ASN A 60 7.50 -16.65 -2.45
CA ASN A 60 6.17 -16.27 -2.96
C ASN A 60 5.08 -17.32 -2.61
N VAL A 61 5.06 -17.76 -1.34
CA VAL A 61 4.15 -18.82 -0.88
C VAL A 61 2.87 -18.14 -0.41
N PRO A 62 1.72 -18.34 -1.08
CA PRO A 62 0.46 -17.70 -0.72
C PRO A 62 -0.17 -18.24 0.59
N SER A 63 0.59 -18.85 1.51
CA SER A 63 0.01 -19.67 2.58
C SER A 63 0.61 -19.50 3.98
N LEU A 64 1.23 -18.35 4.31
CA LEU A 64 1.55 -18.04 5.72
C LEU A 64 0.43 -17.29 6.47
N GLY A 65 -0.78 -17.17 5.90
CA GLY A 65 -1.86 -16.41 6.56
C GLY A 65 -1.54 -14.92 6.72
N ARG A 66 -0.64 -14.41 5.87
CA ARG A 66 -0.19 -13.03 5.88
C ARG A 66 -1.24 -12.09 5.29
N SER A 67 -1.41 -10.94 5.91
CA SER A 67 -2.36 -9.89 5.53
C SER A 67 -1.63 -8.74 4.82
N GLN A 68 -0.92 -9.04 3.74
CA GLN A 68 -0.12 -8.05 3.01
C GLN A 68 -0.97 -7.19 2.05
N SER A 69 -0.52 -5.96 1.80
CA SER A 69 -1.09 -5.00 0.85
C SER A 69 -0.08 -4.69 -0.27
N PRO A 70 -0.51 -4.18 -1.43
CA PRO A 70 -1.90 -3.93 -1.84
C PRO A 70 -2.64 -5.22 -2.24
N ILE A 71 -3.96 -5.15 -2.40
CA ILE A 71 -4.78 -6.26 -2.90
C ILE A 71 -5.62 -5.85 -4.12
N ASP A 72 -6.08 -6.85 -4.87
CA ASP A 72 -7.18 -6.68 -5.80
C ASP A 72 -8.51 -6.73 -5.04
N ILE A 73 -9.29 -5.67 -5.13
CA ILE A 73 -10.62 -5.57 -4.53
C ILE A 73 -11.62 -6.08 -5.56
N VAL A 74 -12.23 -7.23 -5.29
CA VAL A 74 -13.23 -7.83 -6.17
C VAL A 74 -14.63 -7.49 -5.63
N PRO A 75 -15.35 -6.48 -6.18
CA PRO A 75 -16.55 -5.92 -5.53
C PRO A 75 -17.70 -6.90 -5.32
N VAL A 76 -17.76 -7.98 -6.12
CA VAL A 76 -18.81 -9.00 -6.02
C VAL A 76 -18.65 -9.92 -4.79
N ILE A 77 -17.45 -10.01 -4.20
CA ILE A 77 -17.20 -10.83 -3.01
C ILE A 77 -16.94 -9.98 -1.75
N THR A 78 -17.03 -8.65 -1.83
CA THR A 78 -16.91 -7.79 -0.64
C THR A 78 -18.16 -7.89 0.23
N ALA A 79 -18.00 -7.92 1.54
CA ALA A 79 -19.10 -7.95 2.47
C ALA A 79 -19.63 -6.52 2.72
N PHE A 80 -20.95 -6.35 2.68
CA PHE A 80 -21.56 -5.07 3.03
C PHE A 80 -21.54 -4.86 4.55
N GLY A 81 -20.89 -3.79 5.00
CA GLY A 81 -20.89 -3.39 6.40
C GLY A 81 -22.03 -2.42 6.69
N GLU A 82 -23.11 -2.89 7.31
CA GLU A 82 -24.28 -2.04 7.60
C GLU A 82 -23.92 -0.81 8.46
N HIS A 83 -23.00 -0.98 9.41
CA HIS A 83 -22.45 0.10 10.24
C HIS A 83 -21.62 1.14 9.45
N LEU A 84 -21.26 0.85 8.19
CA LEU A 84 -20.50 1.75 7.32
C LEU A 84 -21.38 2.55 6.36
N GLN A 85 -22.68 2.24 6.22
CA GLN A 85 -23.55 2.81 5.18
C GLN A 85 -23.66 4.34 5.21
N ASN A 86 -23.58 4.92 6.41
CA ASN A 86 -23.63 6.37 6.63
C ASN A 86 -22.33 6.87 7.27
N ALA A 87 -21.23 6.14 7.04
CA ALA A 87 -19.93 6.54 7.52
C ALA A 87 -19.52 7.89 6.92
N HIS A 88 -18.90 8.73 7.73
CA HIS A 88 -18.33 9.99 7.29
C HIS A 88 -16.98 10.23 7.96
N PHE A 89 -16.24 11.14 7.34
CA PHE A 89 -14.89 11.53 7.74
C PHE A 89 -14.93 13.03 8.06
N GLU A 90 -14.50 13.39 9.25
CA GLU A 90 -14.28 14.78 9.63
C GLU A 90 -12.79 15.06 9.50
N VAL A 91 -12.42 15.94 8.58
CA VAL A 91 -11.03 16.21 8.21
C VAL A 91 -10.69 17.69 8.38
N ALA A 92 -9.65 17.96 9.15
CA ALA A 92 -9.15 19.31 9.43
C ALA A 92 -7.61 19.31 9.48
N TYR A 93 -6.96 19.10 8.33
CA TYR A 93 -5.50 19.12 8.26
C TYR A 93 -4.97 20.55 8.41
N GLU A 94 -3.92 20.74 9.21
CA GLU A 94 -3.28 22.05 9.32
C GLU A 94 -2.47 22.36 8.05
N SER A 95 -2.63 23.58 7.54
CA SER A 95 -1.94 24.05 6.33
C SER A 95 -0.61 24.75 6.60
N THR A 96 -0.25 24.96 7.87
CA THR A 96 0.95 25.66 8.31
C THR A 96 1.69 24.83 9.35
N GLY A 97 3.00 24.74 9.23
CA GLY A 97 3.83 23.93 10.13
C GLY A 97 5.19 23.64 9.52
N GLU A 98 5.96 22.78 10.18
CA GLU A 98 7.19 22.25 9.61
C GLU A 98 6.89 20.96 8.84
N PHE A 99 6.84 21.07 7.52
CA PHE A 99 6.65 19.90 6.64
C PHE A 99 7.92 19.61 5.87
N LYS A 100 8.06 18.36 5.43
CA LYS A 100 9.19 17.91 4.62
C LYS A 100 8.64 17.15 3.43
N ALA A 101 9.27 17.33 2.28
CA ALA A 101 9.10 16.42 1.15
C ALA A 101 10.42 15.75 0.85
N GLY A 102 10.37 14.51 0.40
CA GLY A 102 11.58 13.78 0.07
C GLY A 102 11.35 12.62 -0.88
N ASN A 103 12.47 12.09 -1.34
CA ASN A 103 12.55 10.92 -2.19
C ASN A 103 13.53 9.93 -1.58
N ASP A 104 13.08 8.74 -1.20
CA ASP A 104 13.93 7.68 -0.62
C ASP A 104 14.43 6.65 -1.65
N GLY A 105 14.06 6.84 -2.92
CA GLY A 105 14.34 6.00 -4.07
C GLY A 105 13.29 4.92 -4.35
N ASN A 106 12.35 4.70 -3.43
CA ASN A 106 11.22 3.79 -3.59
C ASN A 106 9.88 4.54 -3.55
N SER A 107 9.83 5.70 -2.91
CA SER A 107 8.65 6.54 -2.79
C SER A 107 9.03 8.01 -2.70
N VAL A 108 8.11 8.86 -3.14
CA VAL A 108 8.08 10.27 -2.74
C VAL A 108 7.05 10.44 -1.65
N TRP A 109 7.42 11.22 -0.65
CA TRP A 109 6.60 11.42 0.54
C TRP A 109 6.51 12.90 0.89
N LEU A 110 5.38 13.28 1.47
CA LEU A 110 5.20 14.52 2.21
C LEU A 110 4.99 14.14 3.67
N LEU A 111 5.88 14.57 4.54
CA LEU A 111 5.82 14.30 5.97
C LEU A 111 5.40 15.55 6.73
N ARG A 112 4.61 15.29 7.77
CA ARG A 112 4.15 16.31 8.71
C ARG A 112 4.39 15.83 10.13
N GLU A 113 5.00 16.68 10.93
CA GLU A 113 5.16 16.45 12.36
C GLU A 113 4.00 17.11 13.10
N GLY A 114 3.44 16.42 14.09
CA GLY A 114 2.35 16.94 14.91
C GLY A 114 1.65 15.88 15.74
N ASN A 115 0.66 16.33 16.52
CA ASN A 115 -0.20 15.43 17.28
C ASN A 115 -1.63 15.97 17.40
N SER A 116 -2.00 16.94 16.54
CA SER A 116 -3.36 17.44 16.45
C SER A 116 -4.28 16.34 15.92
N SER A 117 -5.51 16.32 16.44
CA SER A 117 -6.56 15.44 15.95
C SER A 117 -7.20 16.08 14.72
N GLU A 118 -7.02 15.45 13.57
CA GLU A 118 -7.35 16.05 12.26
C GLU A 118 -8.19 15.14 11.40
N LEU A 119 -8.29 13.88 11.78
CA LEU A 119 -9.17 12.91 11.17
C LEU A 119 -9.94 12.21 12.28
N ALA A 120 -11.25 12.41 12.28
CA ALA A 120 -12.21 11.59 13.00
C ALA A 120 -13.03 10.78 11.99
N ILE A 121 -13.27 9.52 12.32
CA ILE A 121 -14.00 8.59 11.44
C ILE A 121 -15.20 8.06 12.22
N SER A 122 -16.40 8.23 11.67
CA SER A 122 -17.64 8.04 12.44
C SER A 122 -17.83 6.63 13.03
N PHE A 123 -17.31 5.59 12.36
CA PHE A 123 -17.38 4.19 12.82
C PHE A 123 -16.19 3.78 13.73
N LEU A 124 -15.26 4.71 14.00
CA LEU A 124 -14.18 4.60 14.98
C LEU A 124 -14.26 5.81 15.94
N ALA A 125 -15.43 6.03 16.53
CA ALA A 125 -15.77 7.28 17.24
C ALA A 125 -14.83 7.65 18.41
N GLU A 126 -14.18 6.66 19.04
CA GLU A 126 -13.24 6.88 20.14
C GLU A 126 -11.80 7.15 19.67
N GLU A 127 -11.52 6.94 18.39
CA GLU A 127 -10.18 7.06 17.82
C GLU A 127 -10.04 8.40 17.09
N GLN A 128 -8.87 9.00 17.23
CA GLN A 128 -8.52 10.27 16.61
C GLN A 128 -7.17 10.12 15.93
N TYR A 129 -7.02 10.71 14.75
CA TYR A 129 -5.83 10.52 13.94
C TYR A 129 -5.22 11.84 13.47
N HIS A 130 -3.90 11.83 13.35
CA HIS A 130 -3.07 12.87 12.78
C HIS A 130 -2.53 12.40 11.42
N LEU A 131 -2.50 13.27 10.41
CA LEU A 131 -1.87 12.96 9.13
C LEU A 131 -0.34 13.04 9.26
N ASP A 132 0.32 11.89 9.33
CA ASP A 132 1.79 11.80 9.45
C ASP A 132 2.47 11.87 8.06
N ALA A 133 1.87 11.26 7.02
CA ALA A 133 2.48 11.19 5.69
C ALA A 133 1.48 11.17 4.53
N VAL A 134 1.92 11.66 3.37
CA VAL A 134 1.26 11.45 2.07
C VAL A 134 2.25 10.83 1.09
N ASN A 135 1.92 9.68 0.53
CA ASN A 135 2.73 9.00 -0.48
C ASN A 135 2.01 8.96 -1.83
N PHE A 136 2.79 8.91 -2.91
CA PHE A 136 2.26 8.81 -4.26
C PHE A 136 2.87 7.60 -4.99
N HIS A 137 2.01 6.92 -5.73
CA HIS A 137 2.31 5.75 -6.54
C HIS A 137 1.87 6.03 -7.98
N TRP A 138 2.69 5.65 -8.94
CA TRP A 138 2.43 5.85 -10.36
C TRP A 138 3.21 4.85 -11.21
N ALA A 139 2.84 4.80 -12.48
CA ALA A 139 3.59 4.11 -13.52
C ALA A 139 3.49 4.89 -14.84
N THR A 140 3.85 4.20 -15.92
CA THR A 140 3.99 4.78 -17.24
C THR A 140 2.72 4.72 -18.08
N GLU A 141 1.74 3.89 -17.73
CA GLU A 141 0.52 3.71 -18.52
C GLU A 141 -0.74 4.11 -17.72
N PRO A 142 -1.87 4.41 -18.39
CA PRO A 142 -3.06 4.96 -17.73
C PRO A 142 -3.76 4.04 -16.73
N MET A 143 -3.52 2.73 -16.78
CA MET A 143 -4.23 1.72 -15.97
C MET A 143 -3.28 0.82 -15.17
N ASN A 144 -2.03 1.25 -14.97
CA ASN A 144 -1.01 0.43 -14.30
C ASN A 144 -0.21 1.18 -13.22
N GLY A 145 -0.70 2.35 -12.79
CA GLY A 145 -0.02 3.23 -11.84
C GLY A 145 -0.55 3.20 -10.42
N SER A 146 -1.65 2.49 -10.13
CA SER A 146 -2.11 2.25 -8.77
C SER A 146 -1.53 0.98 -8.17
N GLU A 147 -1.43 0.95 -6.84
CA GLU A 147 -1.01 -0.24 -6.10
C GLU A 147 -2.19 -1.19 -5.92
N HIS A 148 -3.33 -0.67 -5.45
CA HIS A 148 -4.58 -1.41 -5.42
C HIS A 148 -5.16 -1.53 -6.84
N THR A 149 -5.97 -2.56 -7.02
CA THR A 149 -6.77 -2.76 -8.24
C THR A 149 -8.21 -3.08 -7.87
N ILE A 150 -9.14 -2.88 -8.80
CA ILE A 150 -10.54 -3.24 -8.64
C ILE A 150 -10.92 -4.22 -9.75
N GLY A 151 -11.17 -5.48 -9.39
CA GLY A 151 -11.45 -6.55 -10.35
C GLY A 151 -10.33 -6.73 -11.39
N GLY A 152 -9.08 -6.54 -10.96
CA GLY A 152 -7.88 -6.62 -11.79
C GLY A 152 -7.58 -5.37 -12.63
N VAL A 153 -8.36 -4.29 -12.49
CA VAL A 153 -8.13 -3.03 -13.20
C VAL A 153 -7.43 -2.03 -12.28
N GLY A 154 -6.29 -1.50 -12.73
CA GLY A 154 -5.57 -0.43 -12.06
C GLY A 154 -5.96 0.95 -12.59
N TYR A 155 -5.41 1.98 -11.95
CA TYR A 155 -5.62 3.40 -12.25
C TYR A 155 -4.29 4.05 -12.66
N ALA A 156 -4.31 5.32 -13.08
CA ALA A 156 -3.12 6.02 -13.56
C ALA A 156 -2.12 6.32 -12.43
N GLY A 157 -2.62 6.38 -11.19
CA GLY A 157 -1.84 6.57 -9.99
C GLY A 157 -2.66 6.24 -8.75
N GLU A 158 -2.02 6.30 -7.59
CA GLU A 158 -2.66 6.18 -6.29
C GLU A 158 -1.94 7.04 -5.26
N MET A 159 -2.73 7.71 -4.42
CA MET A 159 -2.22 8.51 -3.30
C MET A 159 -2.62 7.85 -2.00
N HIS A 160 -1.69 7.75 -1.06
CA HIS A 160 -1.94 7.25 0.29
C HIS A 160 -1.82 8.38 1.29
N LEU A 161 -2.89 8.63 2.02
CA LEU A 161 -2.88 9.48 3.21
C LEU A 161 -2.69 8.56 4.42
N ILE A 162 -1.54 8.67 5.10
CA ILE A 162 -1.17 7.80 6.22
C ILE A 162 -1.41 8.55 7.53
N HIS A 163 -2.30 7.99 8.33
CA HIS A 163 -2.73 8.58 9.59
C HIS A 163 -2.29 7.75 10.78
N ARG A 164 -1.67 8.42 11.75
CA ARG A 164 -1.32 7.84 13.05
C ARG A 164 -2.38 8.22 14.07
N ASN A 165 -2.77 7.25 14.89
CA ASN A 165 -3.65 7.48 16.02
C ASN A 165 -2.95 8.36 17.08
N THR A 166 -3.58 9.45 17.48
CA THR A 166 -3.01 10.48 18.38
C THR A 166 -2.79 9.99 19.82
N ARG A 167 -3.36 8.82 20.16
CA ARG A 167 -3.06 8.09 21.41
C ARG A 167 -1.59 7.68 21.52
N PHE A 168 -0.88 7.57 20.39
CA PHE A 168 0.52 7.18 20.34
C PHE A 168 1.38 8.35 19.89
N ALA A 169 2.41 8.67 20.65
CA ALA A 169 3.28 9.82 20.36
C ALA A 169 4.10 9.65 19.08
N THR A 170 4.32 8.41 18.62
CA THR A 170 5.16 8.12 17.45
C THR A 170 4.54 7.07 16.55
N MET A 171 4.83 7.14 15.24
CA MET A 171 4.44 6.12 14.26
C MET A 171 4.96 4.73 14.64
N ALA A 172 6.17 4.67 15.20
CA ALA A 172 6.78 3.41 15.64
C ALA A 172 5.98 2.72 16.76
N ASP A 173 5.33 3.48 17.64
CA ASP A 173 4.48 2.91 18.70
C ASP A 173 3.08 2.59 18.20
N ALA A 174 2.52 3.45 17.34
CA ALA A 174 1.24 3.23 16.69
C ALA A 174 1.21 1.94 15.87
N LEU A 175 2.26 1.67 15.11
CA LEU A 175 2.42 0.45 14.30
C LEU A 175 2.53 -0.83 15.13
N LYS A 176 2.57 -0.77 16.47
CA LYS A 176 2.54 -1.97 17.33
C LYS A 176 1.15 -2.29 17.84
N GLN A 177 0.16 -1.46 17.53
CA GLN A 177 -1.12 -1.43 18.22
C GLN A 177 -2.29 -1.58 17.23
N PRO A 178 -3.38 -2.24 17.63
CA PRO A 178 -4.61 -2.24 16.84
C PRO A 178 -5.12 -0.80 16.68
N ASN A 179 -5.65 -0.47 15.50
CA ASN A 179 -6.13 0.86 15.14
C ASN A 179 -5.09 1.98 15.30
N GLY A 180 -3.80 1.64 15.44
CA GLY A 180 -2.73 2.62 15.56
C GLY A 180 -2.46 3.36 14.26
N VAL A 181 -2.65 2.71 13.12
CA VAL A 181 -2.44 3.32 11.80
C VAL A 181 -3.61 3.03 10.87
N ILE A 182 -4.09 4.09 10.22
CA ILE A 182 -5.03 4.01 9.11
C ILE A 182 -4.34 4.56 7.88
N ALA A 183 -4.54 3.91 6.73
CA ALA A 183 -4.12 4.45 5.44
C ALA A 183 -5.35 4.61 4.55
N ILE A 184 -5.56 5.83 4.04
CA ILE A 184 -6.62 6.14 3.09
C ILE A 184 -6.01 6.17 1.69
N ALA A 185 -6.37 5.20 0.85
CA ALA A 185 -5.99 5.14 -0.55
C ALA A 185 -7.02 5.89 -1.42
N VAL A 186 -6.51 6.76 -2.30
CA VAL A 186 -7.30 7.49 -3.28
C VAL A 186 -6.70 7.24 -4.66
N PHE A 187 -7.49 6.65 -5.55
CA PHE A 187 -7.08 6.43 -6.93
C PHE A 187 -6.98 7.74 -7.71
N LEU A 188 -6.05 7.79 -8.66
CA LEU A 188 -5.86 8.90 -9.59
C LEU A 188 -6.20 8.44 -11.01
N ASN A 189 -7.13 9.13 -11.65
CA ASN A 189 -7.50 8.89 -13.03
C ASN A 189 -6.90 9.93 -13.95
N GLU A 190 -6.33 9.48 -15.06
CA GLU A 190 -5.82 10.39 -16.08
C GLU A 190 -6.97 11.24 -16.67
N SER A 191 -6.69 12.52 -16.84
CA SER A 191 -7.60 13.53 -17.36
C SER A 191 -6.85 14.48 -18.30
N HIS A 192 -7.58 15.34 -19.01
CA HIS A 192 -6.96 16.28 -19.94
C HIS A 192 -6.32 17.48 -19.21
N ASP A 193 -7.02 18.06 -18.25
CA ASP A 193 -6.63 19.31 -17.61
C ASP A 193 -5.90 19.07 -16.29
N ASP A 194 -4.89 19.92 -16.02
CA ASP A 194 -4.17 19.91 -14.74
C ASP A 194 -5.15 20.09 -13.58
N ASN A 195 -5.04 19.23 -12.58
CA ASN A 195 -5.82 19.37 -11.35
C ASN A 195 -5.06 20.32 -10.40
N PRO A 196 -5.63 21.50 -10.04
CA PRO A 196 -4.98 22.47 -9.17
C PRO A 196 -4.61 21.93 -7.79
N VAL A 197 -5.32 20.91 -7.32
CA VAL A 197 -5.04 20.21 -6.05
C VAL A 197 -3.60 19.65 -6.04
N PHE A 198 -3.14 19.08 -7.14
CA PHE A 198 -1.82 18.47 -7.22
C PHE A 198 -0.73 19.47 -7.62
N SER A 199 -1.06 20.63 -8.18
CA SER A 199 -0.07 21.60 -8.67
C SER A 199 0.99 21.99 -7.64
N PRO A 200 0.68 22.28 -6.36
CA PRO A 200 1.71 22.58 -5.35
C PRO A 200 2.73 21.44 -5.18
N PHE A 201 2.27 20.20 -5.16
CA PHE A 201 3.14 19.03 -5.07
C PHE A 201 3.93 18.78 -6.36
N ILE A 202 3.28 18.86 -7.52
CA ILE A 202 3.93 18.69 -8.82
C ILE A 202 5.05 19.73 -9.03
N ASN A 203 4.82 20.98 -8.61
CA ASN A 203 5.83 22.04 -8.68
C ASN A 203 7.00 21.84 -7.71
N LEU A 204 6.83 21.00 -6.70
CA LEU A 204 7.89 20.66 -5.73
C LEU A 204 8.83 19.56 -6.26
N LEU A 205 8.33 18.64 -7.09
CA LEU A 205 9.08 17.48 -7.59
C LEU A 205 10.48 17.80 -8.14
N PRO A 206 10.73 18.93 -8.85
CA PRO A 206 12.07 19.27 -9.31
C PRO A 206 13.13 19.39 -8.20
N GLN A 207 12.71 19.66 -6.95
CA GLN A 207 13.60 19.75 -5.79
C GLN A 207 13.92 18.38 -5.17
N ILE A 208 13.15 17.35 -5.49
CA ILE A 208 13.25 16.00 -4.91
C ILE A 208 13.37 14.90 -5.98
N ILE A 209 13.91 15.23 -7.16
CA ILE A 209 14.05 14.29 -8.29
C ILE A 209 14.83 13.03 -7.91
N TYR A 210 15.91 13.17 -7.14
CA TYR A 210 16.86 12.09 -6.88
C TYR A 210 16.74 11.56 -5.46
N LYS A 211 17.03 10.27 -5.28
CA LYS A 211 17.06 9.63 -3.96
C LYS A 211 17.94 10.40 -2.99
N GLY A 212 17.44 10.56 -1.76
CA GLY A 212 18.07 11.32 -0.68
C GLY A 212 17.87 12.83 -0.77
N SER A 213 17.19 13.32 -1.80
CA SER A 213 16.82 14.74 -1.88
C SER A 213 15.64 15.00 -0.95
N GLU A 214 15.72 16.09 -0.19
CA GLU A 214 14.67 16.56 0.72
C GLU A 214 14.53 18.08 0.63
N CYS A 215 13.32 18.58 0.84
CA CYS A 215 13.05 20.00 0.98
C CYS A 215 12.07 20.27 2.11
N LYS A 216 12.27 21.39 2.80
CA LYS A 216 11.39 21.86 3.88
C LYS A 216 10.32 22.79 3.32
N LEU A 217 9.10 22.68 3.86
CA LEU A 217 7.96 23.52 3.52
C LEU A 217 7.45 24.17 4.81
N CYS A 218 7.13 25.47 4.75
CA CYS A 218 6.54 26.21 5.86
C CYS A 218 4.99 26.23 5.79
N SER A 219 4.44 25.93 4.61
CA SER A 219 3.01 25.80 4.39
C SER A 219 2.75 24.83 3.25
N PHE A 220 1.68 24.06 3.38
CA PHE A 220 1.19 23.13 2.37
C PHE A 220 -0.26 22.78 2.71
N ASP A 221 -1.18 22.97 1.76
CA ASP A 221 -2.61 22.72 1.98
C ASP A 221 -2.96 21.25 1.73
N PHE A 222 -2.73 20.42 2.74
CA PHE A 222 -3.06 18.98 2.71
C PHE A 222 -4.56 18.73 2.63
N GLN A 223 -5.41 19.67 3.08
CA GLN A 223 -6.87 19.50 3.08
C GLN A 223 -7.39 19.19 1.68
N THR A 224 -6.77 19.80 0.66
CA THR A 224 -7.14 19.62 -0.75
C THR A 224 -6.93 18.21 -1.28
N PHE A 225 -6.05 17.41 -0.65
CA PHE A 225 -5.84 16.01 -1.03
C PHE A 225 -6.96 15.09 -0.56
N PHE A 226 -7.67 15.45 0.50
CA PHE A 226 -8.79 14.64 0.94
C PHE A 226 -9.98 14.84 -0.01
N PRO A 227 -10.57 13.78 -0.60
CA PRO A 227 -11.70 13.93 -1.49
C PRO A 227 -12.90 14.60 -0.78
N VAL A 228 -13.68 15.38 -1.52
CA VAL A 228 -14.91 16.01 -1.01
C VAL A 228 -15.88 14.96 -0.46
N ALA A 229 -16.74 15.36 0.48
CA ALA A 229 -17.62 14.47 1.24
C ALA A 229 -18.49 13.54 0.36
N GLU A 230 -18.92 14.00 -0.81
CA GLU A 230 -19.70 13.19 -1.75
C GLU A 230 -18.89 12.02 -2.33
N LYS A 231 -17.58 12.20 -2.52
CA LYS A 231 -16.67 11.19 -3.08
C LYS A 231 -16.19 10.18 -2.04
N THR A 232 -16.34 10.47 -0.74
CA THR A 232 -15.89 9.58 0.35
C THR A 232 -17.00 8.69 0.92
N LYS A 233 -18.23 8.78 0.42
CA LYS A 233 -19.35 7.92 0.85
C LYS A 233 -19.15 6.45 0.51
N GLU A 234 -18.50 6.17 -0.61
CA GLU A 234 -18.27 4.81 -1.11
C GLU A 234 -16.79 4.42 -0.96
N PHE A 235 -16.53 3.44 -0.11
CA PHE A 235 -15.19 2.95 0.15
C PHE A 235 -15.20 1.47 0.56
N TRP A 236 -14.03 0.86 0.49
CA TRP A 236 -13.75 -0.45 1.05
C TRP A 236 -12.82 -0.35 2.25
N MET A 237 -12.90 -1.32 3.15
CA MET A 237 -12.03 -1.41 4.32
C MET A 237 -11.51 -2.83 4.49
N TYR A 238 -10.22 -2.96 4.83
CA TYR A 238 -9.62 -4.24 5.20
C TYR A 238 -8.34 -4.05 6.05
N GLU A 239 -7.99 -5.08 6.81
CA GLU A 239 -6.72 -5.14 7.55
C GLU A 239 -5.58 -5.60 6.62
N GLY A 240 -4.52 -4.81 6.58
CA GLY A 240 -3.44 -4.99 5.63
C GLY A 240 -2.07 -4.67 6.18
N SER A 241 -1.14 -4.37 5.27
CA SER A 241 0.21 -3.96 5.60
C SER A 241 0.59 -2.62 5.00
N GLU A 242 1.74 -2.09 5.39
CA GLU A 242 2.46 -1.11 4.57
C GLU A 242 2.75 -1.71 3.18
N THR A 243 2.73 -0.88 2.15
CA THR A 243 3.08 -1.26 0.77
C THR A 243 4.53 -0.96 0.41
N THR A 244 5.26 -0.29 1.32
CA THR A 244 6.70 -0.09 1.29
C THR A 244 7.37 -0.91 2.40
N ASP A 245 8.65 -1.22 2.25
CA ASP A 245 9.43 -1.93 3.27
C ASP A 245 9.35 -1.16 4.61
N PRO A 246 9.16 -1.83 5.77
CA PRO A 246 9.28 -3.27 6.01
C PRO A 246 7.97 -4.09 5.91
N PHE A 247 6.92 -3.54 5.31
CA PHE A 247 5.66 -4.24 5.04
C PHE A 247 4.94 -4.79 6.29
N ARG A 248 4.90 -4.02 7.38
CA ARG A 248 4.26 -4.44 8.65
C ARG A 248 2.75 -4.57 8.48
N GLU A 249 2.18 -5.68 8.95
CA GLU A 249 0.75 -6.02 8.88
C GLU A 249 -0.05 -5.35 10.00
N THR A 250 -0.04 -4.02 9.99
CA THR A 250 -0.54 -3.20 11.11
C THR A 250 -1.33 -1.99 10.61
N VAL A 251 -1.73 -2.00 9.34
CA VAL A 251 -2.39 -0.89 8.66
C VAL A 251 -3.83 -1.26 8.37
N ASN A 252 -4.76 -0.45 8.86
CA ASN A 252 -6.15 -0.52 8.45
C ASN A 252 -6.34 0.32 7.18
N TRP A 253 -6.63 -0.34 6.06
CA TRP A 253 -6.81 0.32 4.78
C TRP A 253 -8.25 0.80 4.61
N ILE A 254 -8.40 2.02 4.10
CA ILE A 254 -9.65 2.58 3.58
C ILE A 254 -9.40 2.95 2.13
N VAL A 255 -10.01 2.24 1.20
CA VAL A 255 -9.83 2.49 -0.24
C VAL A 255 -11.06 3.21 -0.76
N ILE A 256 -10.92 4.49 -1.07
CA ILE A 256 -12.01 5.32 -1.59
C ILE A 256 -12.31 4.89 -3.03
N ARG A 257 -13.58 4.61 -3.34
CA ARG A 257 -13.99 4.15 -4.67
C ARG A 257 -13.87 5.23 -5.73
N ALA A 258 -14.17 6.47 -5.37
CA ALA A 258 -14.07 7.60 -6.29
C ALA A 258 -12.61 8.00 -6.53
N ALA A 259 -12.24 8.15 -7.80
CA ALA A 259 -10.93 8.65 -8.18
C ALA A 259 -10.87 10.19 -8.26
N LEU A 260 -9.68 10.74 -8.09
CA LEU A 260 -9.37 12.15 -8.37
C LEU A 260 -8.72 12.28 -9.76
N PRO A 261 -9.06 13.33 -10.53
CA PRO A 261 -8.43 13.54 -11.83
C PRO A 261 -6.99 14.05 -11.65
N ILE A 262 -6.07 13.58 -12.50
CA ILE A 262 -4.72 14.10 -12.66
C ILE A 262 -4.41 14.17 -14.15
N SER A 263 -3.71 15.21 -14.63
CA SER A 263 -3.44 15.31 -16.07
C SER A 263 -2.29 14.41 -16.50
N SER A 264 -2.22 14.11 -17.80
CA SER A 264 -1.03 13.49 -18.41
C SER A 264 0.24 14.30 -18.13
N HIS A 265 0.15 15.63 -18.19
CA HIS A 265 1.28 16.53 -17.90
C HIS A 265 1.77 16.39 -16.45
N GLN A 266 0.87 16.32 -15.48
CA GLN A 266 1.22 16.12 -14.07
C GLN A 266 1.80 14.71 -13.82
N LEU A 267 1.25 13.68 -14.49
CA LEU A 267 1.80 12.32 -14.44
C LEU A 267 3.21 12.25 -15.02
N ASP A 268 3.49 12.97 -16.11
CA ASP A 268 4.83 13.04 -16.71
C ASP A 268 5.86 13.63 -15.74
N LYS A 269 5.46 14.62 -14.92
CA LYS A 269 6.32 15.15 -13.85
C LYS A 269 6.64 14.12 -12.77
N LEU A 270 5.70 13.26 -12.40
CA LEU A 270 5.99 12.14 -11.50
C LEU A 270 6.98 11.15 -12.13
N ARG A 271 6.85 10.88 -13.44
CA ARG A 271 7.74 9.97 -14.19
C ARG A 271 9.17 10.51 -14.37
N GLU A 272 9.41 11.80 -14.10
CA GLU A 272 10.76 12.40 -14.09
C GLU A 272 11.57 12.02 -12.83
N VAL A 273 10.92 11.56 -11.74
CA VAL A 273 11.58 11.17 -10.49
C VAL A 273 12.45 9.91 -10.68
N ARG A 274 13.54 9.81 -9.92
CA ARG A 274 14.58 8.79 -10.03
C ARG A 274 14.77 8.03 -8.73
N ALA A 275 15.01 6.72 -8.86
CA ALA A 275 15.32 5.83 -7.74
C ALA A 275 16.79 5.94 -7.28
N GLY A 276 17.67 6.40 -8.18
CA GLY A 276 19.09 6.60 -7.92
C GLY A 276 19.43 7.98 -7.35
N ARG A 277 20.64 8.10 -6.81
CA ARG A 277 21.19 9.39 -6.33
C ARG A 277 21.68 10.25 -7.50
N TYR A 278 21.93 11.53 -7.24
CA TYR A 278 22.38 12.46 -8.28
C TYR A 278 23.80 12.15 -8.80
N ASP A 279 24.66 11.65 -7.93
CA ASP A 279 26.10 11.38 -8.15
C ASP A 279 26.40 9.98 -8.68
N GLU A 280 25.39 9.13 -8.83
CA GLU A 280 25.52 7.83 -9.49
C GLU A 280 25.76 8.00 -11.01
N GLU A 281 26.49 7.06 -11.62
CA GLU A 281 26.82 7.13 -13.05
C GLU A 281 25.55 7.31 -13.90
N PHE A 282 25.65 8.03 -15.02
CA PHE A 282 24.47 8.35 -15.84
C PHE A 282 23.69 7.12 -16.33
N SER A 283 24.31 5.93 -16.38
CA SER A 283 23.66 4.65 -16.68
C SER A 283 22.69 4.19 -15.59
N ASP A 284 22.82 4.71 -14.37
CA ASP A 284 22.09 4.27 -13.17
C ASP A 284 20.97 5.25 -12.75
N LYS A 285 20.64 6.24 -13.59
CA LYS A 285 19.46 7.12 -13.40
C LYS A 285 18.16 6.38 -13.71
N VAL A 286 17.92 5.28 -12.99
CA VAL A 286 16.76 4.42 -13.11
C VAL A 286 15.51 5.23 -12.74
N PRO A 287 14.50 5.32 -13.63
CA PRO A 287 13.21 5.90 -13.30
C PRO A 287 12.62 5.21 -12.07
N MET A 288 12.08 5.99 -11.14
CA MET A 288 11.46 5.41 -9.96
C MET A 288 10.21 4.62 -10.37
N LYS A 289 10.04 3.44 -9.77
CA LYS A 289 8.85 2.59 -9.91
C LYS A 289 8.25 2.37 -8.52
N PRO A 290 7.48 3.35 -8.00
CA PRO A 290 6.94 3.30 -6.65
C PRO A 290 5.70 2.39 -6.60
N LEU A 291 5.84 1.13 -7.00
CA LEU A 291 4.74 0.16 -7.03
C LEU A 291 5.15 -1.17 -6.44
N ARG A 292 4.31 -1.67 -5.54
CA ARG A 292 4.33 -3.04 -5.08
C ARG A 292 3.33 -3.88 -5.87
N GLN A 293 3.72 -5.11 -6.18
CA GLN A 293 2.81 -6.08 -6.82
C GLN A 293 1.61 -6.41 -5.90
N ILE A 294 0.47 -6.70 -6.51
CA ILE A 294 -0.72 -7.20 -5.81
C ILE A 294 -0.37 -8.44 -4.99
N GLN A 295 -0.83 -8.44 -3.74
CA GLN A 295 -0.70 -9.53 -2.79
C GLN A 295 -1.99 -10.35 -2.75
N ALA A 296 -1.90 -11.63 -2.40
CA ALA A 296 -3.08 -12.47 -2.28
C ALA A 296 -4.01 -11.92 -1.19
N ALA A 297 -5.31 -11.75 -1.50
CA ALA A 297 -6.32 -11.36 -0.51
C ALA A 297 -6.41 -12.37 0.64
N SER A 298 -5.96 -13.62 0.45
CA SER A 298 -6.00 -14.68 1.47
C SER A 298 -7.43 -14.88 1.99
N SER A 299 -7.60 -15.32 3.23
CA SER A 299 -8.91 -15.47 3.88
C SER A 299 -9.47 -14.16 4.47
N ARG A 300 -9.01 -12.99 4.01
CA ARG A 300 -9.45 -11.70 4.56
C ARG A 300 -10.83 -11.33 4.04
N THR A 301 -11.65 -10.78 4.93
CA THR A 301 -12.90 -10.13 4.55
C THR A 301 -12.61 -8.67 4.19
N VAL A 302 -13.00 -8.27 2.98
CA VAL A 302 -13.02 -6.86 2.59
C VAL A 302 -14.44 -6.34 2.82
N LEU A 303 -14.58 -5.33 3.68
CA LEU A 303 -15.85 -4.66 3.96
C LEU A 303 -16.09 -3.55 2.93
N SER A 304 -17.36 -3.24 2.67
CA SER A 304 -17.80 -2.17 1.78
C SER A 304 -18.85 -1.30 2.48
N SER A 305 -18.77 0.02 2.28
CA SER A 305 -19.76 0.98 2.80
C SER A 305 -21.04 1.05 1.97
N PHE A 306 -21.08 0.39 0.82
CA PHE A 306 -22.17 0.43 -0.14
C PHE A 306 -22.50 -0.98 -0.63
N ARG A 307 -23.74 -1.19 -1.06
CA ARG A 307 -24.17 -2.47 -1.62
C ARG A 307 -23.72 -2.54 -3.08
N SER A 308 -22.98 -3.60 -3.45
CA SER A 308 -22.64 -3.85 -4.85
C SER A 308 -23.93 -4.07 -5.66
N VAL A 309 -24.06 -3.36 -6.80
CA VAL A 309 -25.28 -3.35 -7.63
C VAL A 309 -25.44 -4.65 -8.44
N ALA A 310 -24.45 -5.55 -8.41
CA ALA A 310 -24.58 -6.93 -8.86
C ALA A 310 -24.84 -7.82 -7.64
N GLY A 311 -26.07 -8.32 -7.53
CA GLY A 311 -26.64 -9.05 -6.39
C GLY A 311 -25.64 -9.83 -5.54
N ALA A 312 -25.37 -9.33 -4.34
CA ALA A 312 -24.85 -10.16 -3.25
C ALA A 312 -25.97 -11.16 -2.87
N PRO A 313 -25.70 -12.47 -2.83
CA PRO A 313 -26.59 -13.40 -2.14
C PRO A 313 -26.67 -12.97 -0.68
N ASP A 314 -27.88 -12.91 -0.14
CA ASP A 314 -28.07 -12.87 1.31
C ASP A 314 -27.41 -14.12 1.90
N LEU A 315 -26.23 -13.95 2.51
CA LEU A 315 -25.49 -15.04 3.14
C LEU A 315 -26.08 -15.45 4.50
N GLY A 316 -27.25 -14.91 4.89
CA GLY A 316 -28.14 -15.59 5.83
C GLY A 316 -27.60 -15.80 7.24
N PHE A 317 -26.56 -15.10 7.68
CA PHE A 317 -26.09 -15.16 9.06
C PHE A 317 -26.84 -14.12 9.90
N ARG A 318 -28.09 -14.47 10.26
CA ARG A 318 -28.72 -13.96 11.48
C ARG A 318 -28.28 -14.85 12.65
N GLN A 319 -27.74 -14.25 13.70
CA GLN A 319 -27.87 -14.75 15.06
C GLN A 319 -28.74 -13.77 15.84
#